data_AF-A0A2S9XLQ4-F1
#
_entry.id   AF-A0A2S9XLQ4-F1
#
_cell.length_a   1.000
_cell.length_b   1.000
_cell.length_c   1.000
_cell.angle_alpha   90.00
_cell.angle_beta   90.00
_cell.angle_gamma   90.00
#
_symmetry.space_group_name_H-M   'P 1'
#
loop_
_entity.id
_entity.type
_entity.pdbx_description
1 polymer ?
#
loop_
_entity_poly.entity_id
_entity_poly.type
_entity_poly.pdbx_seq_one_letter_code
_entity_poly.pdbx_strand_id
1 'polypeptide(L)'
;MPLFPLAFMTLAILLPTLLHRWEHVGVSPHLAPTQWARGLWAVVLSLILSFVAALFALSVGRGHAINMIPLAAVLVLLFPWPITRFVLIPLGWWRAAWNMAQLSGWVWRGDVAGGQLVAGAWAVLRRRRPSAAAIAWLSAERDELPSLGAPGVLGSALLADALGDHAAARRLMQIVAEFDGDQHPPLTRYLANEWLVADAASRGAWAEVELRGRSPHRRSRATRLLGDVAARLIGYPPVPSNLALILRWLVAPSRLQTLALVRRALREPQAEVVPAVRRPSELPAAPLEGPALLAAHSEAIASGKIPTDQLMSLGRSWDRLLADPALRSQTAHRALALRAGDPDSVLERLGRQVEADLFALARAGAVPLAELEGDSKALRRVARELRHELLDELAIMSEGLDARVRARRQLAPLDELREFLTIREHYEQVCELGGNELVRVAFSQIHDPMCKLAVWLWDERGDSSIANAMFRWLGHEAVMAGDEEAAELQRRNVACGR
;
A
#
# COMPACT_ATOMS: atom_id res chain seq x y z
N MET A 1 48.13 -35.75 -8.84
CA MET A 1 47.98 -35.03 -7.56
C MET A 1 46.66 -34.25 -7.54
N PRO A 2 45.55 -34.81 -7.02
CA PRO A 2 44.23 -34.14 -6.99
C PRO A 2 43.88 -33.44 -5.66
N LEU A 3 44.75 -33.46 -4.64
CA LEU A 3 44.42 -32.92 -3.31
C LEU A 3 44.45 -31.38 -3.22
N PHE A 4 45.26 -30.73 -4.05
CA PHE A 4 45.41 -29.27 -4.06
C PHE A 4 44.13 -28.49 -4.41
N PRO A 5 43.36 -28.84 -5.47
CA PRO A 5 42.13 -28.13 -5.80
C PRO A 5 41.04 -28.30 -4.72
N LEU A 6 41.02 -29.42 -4.01
CA LEU A 6 40.02 -29.70 -2.97
C LEU A 6 40.30 -28.91 -1.69
N ALA A 7 41.57 -28.83 -1.27
CA ALA A 7 41.99 -27.99 -0.14
C ALA A 7 41.76 -26.49 -0.42
N PHE A 8 42.08 -26.03 -1.63
CA PHE A 8 41.85 -24.64 -2.03
C PHE A 8 40.36 -24.28 -2.10
N MET A 9 39.51 -25.14 -2.68
CA MET A 9 38.05 -24.97 -2.67
C MET A 9 37.49 -24.91 -1.26
N THR A 10 37.96 -25.80 -0.38
CA THR A 10 37.53 -25.85 1.02
C THR A 10 37.90 -24.55 1.75
N LEU A 11 39.11 -24.03 1.54
CA LEU A 11 39.55 -22.76 2.12
C LEU A 11 38.78 -21.56 1.53
N ALA A 12 38.56 -21.54 0.21
CA ALA A 12 37.85 -20.48 -0.49
C ALA A 12 36.35 -20.44 -0.16
N ILE A 13 35.76 -21.53 0.33
CA ILE A 13 34.35 -21.59 0.76
C ILE A 13 34.23 -21.38 2.28
N LEU A 14 35.12 -21.97 3.08
CA LEU A 14 35.09 -21.84 4.55
C LEU A 14 35.52 -20.47 5.04
N LEU A 15 36.56 -19.87 4.44
CA LEU A 15 37.08 -18.59 4.92
C LEU A 15 36.03 -17.46 4.79
N PRO A 16 35.27 -17.34 3.69
CA PRO A 16 34.20 -16.36 3.58
C PRO A 16 33.03 -16.61 4.53
N THR A 17 32.63 -17.86 4.69
CA THR A 17 31.51 -18.21 5.59
C THR A 17 31.90 -17.98 7.04
N LEU A 18 33.14 -18.29 7.42
CA LEU A 18 33.69 -17.95 8.73
C LEU A 18 33.82 -16.45 8.91
N LEU A 19 34.33 -15.69 7.94
CA LEU A 19 34.45 -14.22 8.02
C LEU A 19 33.08 -13.54 8.10
N HIS A 20 32.10 -13.99 7.32
CA HIS A 20 30.73 -13.47 7.38
C HIS A 20 30.06 -13.77 8.73
N ARG A 21 30.27 -15.00 9.26
CA ARG A 21 29.80 -15.36 10.60
C ARG A 21 30.53 -14.57 11.68
N TRP A 22 31.82 -14.28 11.50
CA TRP A 22 32.65 -13.50 12.41
C TRP A 22 32.23 -12.02 12.46
N GLU A 23 31.80 -11.47 11.32
CA GLU A 23 31.21 -10.13 11.23
C GLU A 23 29.87 -10.03 11.97
N HIS A 24 29.05 -11.07 11.92
CA HIS A 24 27.79 -11.15 12.66
C HIS A 24 27.95 -11.38 14.16
N VAL A 25 29.03 -12.04 14.59
CA VAL A 25 29.30 -12.28 16.02
C VAL A 25 29.84 -11.03 16.73
N GLY A 26 30.26 -10.00 15.98
CA GLY A 26 30.78 -8.75 16.52
C GLY A 26 32.20 -8.93 17.05
N VAL A 27 33.18 -8.26 16.42
CA VAL A 27 34.60 -8.30 16.80
C VAL A 27 34.82 -7.75 18.23
N SER A 28 33.85 -7.03 18.79
CA SER A 28 33.80 -6.70 20.20
C SER A 28 32.38 -6.29 20.60
N PRO A 29 31.83 -6.75 21.74
CA PRO A 29 30.50 -6.34 22.22
C PRO A 29 30.38 -4.84 22.55
N HIS A 30 31.49 -4.10 22.48
CA HIS A 30 31.57 -2.69 22.90
C HIS A 30 31.76 -1.69 21.76
N LEU A 31 31.96 -2.14 20.51
CA LEU A 31 32.10 -1.24 19.36
C LEU A 31 30.86 -1.37 18.48
N ALA A 32 30.10 -0.27 18.35
CA ALA A 32 29.03 -0.19 17.37
C ALA A 32 29.62 -0.51 15.99
N PRO A 33 29.14 -1.55 15.28
CA PRO A 33 29.71 -1.97 14.01
C PRO A 33 29.61 -0.81 13.02
N THR A 34 30.75 -0.20 12.71
CA THR A 34 30.84 0.93 11.79
C THR A 34 30.29 0.53 10.43
N GLN A 35 29.32 1.30 9.91
CA GLN A 35 28.59 0.96 8.68
C GLN A 35 29.52 0.75 7.47
N TRP A 36 30.69 1.43 7.44
CA TRP A 36 31.67 1.28 6.35
C TRP A 36 32.36 -0.10 6.32
N ALA A 37 32.50 -0.77 7.47
CA ALA A 37 33.10 -2.10 7.55
C ALA A 37 32.22 -3.17 6.88
N ARG A 38 30.88 -3.00 6.94
CA ARG A 38 29.86 -3.94 6.43
C ARG A 38 29.86 -4.11 4.90
N GLY A 39 30.56 -3.25 4.17
CA GLY A 39 30.71 -3.36 2.71
C GLY A 39 32.09 -3.83 2.26
N LEU A 40 33.14 -3.51 3.02
CA LEU A 40 34.51 -3.76 2.60
C LEU A 40 34.80 -5.25 2.46
N TRP A 41 34.36 -6.08 3.39
CA TRP A 41 34.54 -7.53 3.33
C TRP A 41 33.76 -8.18 2.19
N ALA A 42 32.54 -7.72 1.92
CA ALA A 42 31.76 -8.19 0.77
C ALA A 42 32.50 -7.88 -0.55
N VAL A 43 33.12 -6.69 -0.66
CA VAL A 43 33.95 -6.31 -1.81
C VAL A 43 35.18 -7.21 -1.91
N VAL A 44 35.97 -7.35 -0.84
CA VAL A 44 37.15 -8.22 -0.82
C VAL A 44 36.80 -9.66 -1.19
N LEU A 45 35.73 -10.20 -0.62
CA LEU A 45 35.24 -11.52 -0.92
C LEU A 45 34.83 -11.66 -2.39
N SER A 46 34.11 -10.69 -2.92
CA SER A 46 33.69 -10.70 -4.33
C SER A 46 34.89 -10.67 -5.28
N LEU A 47 35.96 -9.95 -4.93
CA LEU A 47 37.20 -9.91 -5.70
C LEU A 47 37.92 -11.26 -5.68
N ILE A 48 38.04 -11.88 -4.51
CA ILE A 48 38.64 -13.22 -4.35
C ILE A 48 37.85 -14.24 -5.18
N LEU A 49 36.52 -14.29 -5.00
CA LEU A 49 35.67 -15.22 -5.74
C LEU A 49 35.72 -14.97 -7.25
N SER A 50 35.76 -13.71 -7.69
CA SER A 50 35.88 -13.37 -9.12
C SER A 50 37.22 -13.83 -9.71
N PHE A 51 38.32 -13.67 -8.97
CA PHE A 51 39.63 -14.17 -9.38
C PHE A 51 39.63 -15.71 -9.48
N VAL A 52 39.07 -16.39 -8.48
CA VAL A 52 38.95 -17.86 -8.48
C VAL A 52 38.08 -18.34 -9.64
N ALA A 53 36.95 -17.68 -9.92
CA ALA A 53 36.11 -17.97 -11.08
C ALA A 53 36.89 -17.83 -12.39
N ALA A 54 37.69 -16.77 -12.55
CA ALA A 54 38.50 -16.55 -13.74
C ALA A 54 39.53 -17.67 -13.95
N LEU A 55 40.19 -18.14 -12.88
CA LEU A 55 41.13 -19.26 -12.95
C LEU A 55 40.44 -20.56 -13.39
N PHE A 56 39.26 -20.87 -12.83
CA PHE A 56 38.51 -22.05 -13.25
C PHE A 56 37.99 -21.94 -14.68
N ALA A 57 37.49 -20.76 -15.10
CA ALA A 57 37.06 -20.52 -16.47
C ALA A 57 38.21 -20.71 -17.49
N LEU A 58 39.40 -20.19 -17.19
CA LEU A 58 40.61 -20.41 -18.00
C LEU A 58 40.98 -21.89 -18.08
N SER A 59 40.83 -22.63 -16.98
CA SER A 59 41.11 -24.06 -16.96
C SER A 59 40.11 -24.88 -17.78
N VAL A 60 38.82 -24.54 -17.71
CA VAL A 60 37.77 -25.13 -18.55
C VAL A 60 38.04 -24.83 -20.03
N GLY A 61 38.44 -23.59 -20.37
CA GLY A 61 38.84 -23.20 -21.73
C GLY A 61 40.05 -23.97 -22.27
N ARG A 62 40.89 -24.54 -21.40
CA ARG A 62 42.00 -25.44 -21.75
C ARG A 62 41.61 -26.92 -21.87
N GLY A 63 40.32 -27.25 -21.73
CA GLY A 63 39.80 -28.62 -21.87
C GLY A 63 39.66 -29.40 -20.57
N HIS A 64 39.94 -28.80 -19.40
CA HIS A 64 39.76 -29.47 -18.11
C HIS A 64 38.29 -29.41 -17.65
N ALA A 65 37.43 -30.23 -18.25
CA ALA A 65 35.98 -30.26 -17.99
C ALA A 65 35.60 -30.46 -16.51
N ILE A 66 36.43 -31.16 -15.72
CA ILE A 66 36.20 -31.37 -14.29
C ILE A 66 36.10 -30.06 -13.50
N ASN A 67 36.72 -28.98 -13.99
CA ASN A 67 36.69 -27.66 -13.36
C ASN A 67 35.37 -26.89 -13.60
N MET A 68 34.41 -27.45 -14.36
CA MET A 68 33.07 -26.87 -14.47
C MET A 68 32.30 -26.90 -13.15
N ILE A 69 32.47 -27.94 -12.33
CA ILE A 69 31.79 -28.08 -11.03
C ILE A 69 32.21 -26.96 -10.05
N PRO A 70 33.52 -26.76 -9.76
CA PRO A 70 33.94 -25.67 -8.90
C PRO A 70 33.62 -24.29 -9.49
N LEU A 71 33.71 -24.12 -10.82
CA LEU A 71 33.29 -22.87 -11.47
C LEU A 71 31.80 -22.58 -11.20
N ALA A 72 30.92 -23.57 -11.39
CA ALA A 72 29.50 -23.42 -11.12
C ALA A 72 29.23 -23.07 -9.65
N ALA A 73 29.93 -23.71 -8.71
CA ALA A 73 29.82 -23.38 -7.28
C ALA A 73 30.24 -21.93 -6.99
N VAL A 74 31.35 -21.45 -7.56
CA VAL A 74 31.80 -20.06 -7.39
C VAL A 74 30.81 -19.08 -8.03
N LEU A 75 30.24 -19.39 -9.19
CA LEU A 75 29.20 -18.57 -9.82
C LEU A 75 27.93 -18.47 -8.98
N VAL A 76 27.55 -19.55 -8.28
CA VAL A 76 26.44 -19.53 -7.33
C VAL A 76 26.70 -18.56 -6.17
N LEU A 77 27.92 -18.55 -5.65
CA LEU A 77 28.33 -17.65 -4.56
C LEU A 77 28.48 -16.19 -5.02
N LEU A 78 28.94 -15.95 -6.25
CA LEU A 78 29.07 -14.61 -6.82
C LEU A 78 27.72 -13.98 -7.19
N PHE A 79 26.77 -14.80 -7.64
CA PHE A 79 25.50 -14.34 -8.20
C PHE A 79 24.27 -15.00 -7.56
N PRO A 80 24.14 -15.03 -6.22
CA PRO A 80 23.04 -15.73 -5.56
C PRO A 80 21.69 -15.10 -5.91
N TRP A 81 21.62 -13.77 -6.01
CA TRP A 81 20.38 -13.07 -6.34
C TRP A 81 19.94 -13.27 -7.81
N PRO A 82 20.80 -13.11 -8.83
CA PRO A 82 20.44 -13.48 -10.20
C PRO A 82 19.91 -14.91 -10.33
N ILE A 83 20.53 -15.89 -9.68
CA ILE A 83 20.05 -17.28 -9.70
C ILE A 83 18.68 -17.38 -9.02
N THR A 84 18.51 -16.75 -7.86
CA THR A 84 17.23 -16.69 -7.16
C THR A 84 16.13 -16.08 -8.04
N ARG A 85 16.41 -14.92 -8.64
CA ARG A 85 15.45 -14.13 -9.42
C ARG A 85 15.09 -14.76 -10.77
N PHE A 86 16.07 -15.30 -11.48
CA PHE A 86 15.88 -15.76 -12.86
C PHE A 86 15.67 -17.27 -12.99
N VAL A 87 16.02 -18.06 -11.96
CA VAL A 87 15.87 -19.52 -11.97
C VAL A 87 14.90 -19.98 -10.89
N LEU A 88 15.21 -19.74 -9.62
CA LEU A 88 14.47 -20.36 -8.50
C LEU A 88 13.04 -19.81 -8.36
N ILE A 89 12.87 -18.49 -8.46
CA ILE A 89 11.56 -17.82 -8.36
C ILE A 89 10.65 -18.24 -9.53
N PRO A 90 11.06 -18.14 -10.82
CA PRO A 90 10.22 -18.58 -11.95
C PRO A 90 9.83 -20.06 -11.90
N LEU A 91 10.70 -20.94 -11.40
CA LEU A 91 10.40 -22.36 -11.20
C LEU A 91 9.50 -22.62 -9.97
N GLY A 92 9.24 -21.60 -9.16
CA GLY A 92 8.45 -21.70 -7.93
C GLY A 92 9.10 -22.54 -6.84
N TRP A 93 10.43 -22.62 -6.81
CA TRP A 93 11.19 -23.38 -5.81
C TRP A 93 11.41 -22.55 -4.54
N TRP A 94 10.33 -22.34 -3.78
CA TRP A 94 10.31 -21.39 -2.66
C TRP A 94 11.34 -21.66 -1.55
N ARG A 95 11.59 -22.92 -1.17
CA ARG A 95 12.64 -23.26 -0.18
C ARG A 95 14.03 -22.92 -0.68
N ALA A 96 14.31 -23.24 -1.94
CA ALA A 96 15.60 -22.93 -2.54
C ALA A 96 15.78 -21.41 -2.68
N ALA A 97 14.73 -20.69 -3.09
CA ALA A 97 14.74 -19.23 -3.19
C ALA A 97 14.96 -18.56 -1.82
N TRP A 98 14.29 -19.04 -0.78
CA TRP A 98 14.50 -18.60 0.62
C TRP A 98 15.95 -18.80 1.07
N ASN A 99 16.49 -20.01 0.93
CA ASN A 99 17.85 -20.31 1.37
C ASN A 99 18.91 -19.56 0.55
N MET A 100 18.72 -19.43 -0.78
CA MET A 100 19.67 -18.71 -1.64
C MET A 100 19.64 -17.20 -1.40
N ALA A 101 18.50 -16.63 -1.03
CA ALA A 101 18.38 -15.22 -0.67
C ALA A 101 19.20 -14.86 0.58
N GLN A 102 19.51 -15.83 1.45
CA GLN A 102 20.42 -15.63 2.60
C GLN A 102 21.79 -15.10 2.17
N LEU A 103 22.29 -15.58 1.03
CA LEU A 103 23.59 -15.17 0.47
C LEU A 103 23.52 -13.81 -0.23
N SER A 104 22.33 -13.20 -0.33
CA SER A 104 22.10 -11.95 -1.07
C SER A 104 22.02 -10.72 -0.16
N GLY A 105 22.73 -10.72 0.98
CA GLY A 105 22.63 -9.64 1.98
C GLY A 105 22.91 -8.24 1.43
N TRP A 106 23.79 -8.11 0.43
CA TRP A 106 24.04 -6.84 -0.26
C TRP A 106 22.79 -6.28 -0.98
N VAL A 107 22.03 -7.16 -1.64
CA VAL A 107 20.80 -6.78 -2.34
C VAL A 107 19.76 -6.27 -1.36
N TRP A 108 19.76 -6.81 -0.14
CA TRP A 108 18.79 -6.48 0.90
C TRP A 108 19.29 -5.49 1.95
N ARG A 109 20.46 -4.85 1.73
CA ARG A 109 21.08 -3.87 2.62
C ARG A 109 21.13 -4.31 4.10
N GLY A 110 21.35 -5.59 4.33
CA GLY A 110 21.44 -6.17 5.68
C GLY A 110 20.14 -6.75 6.25
N ASP A 111 18.96 -6.45 5.68
CA ASP A 111 17.71 -7.14 6.04
C ASP A 111 17.60 -8.47 5.27
N VAL A 112 18.49 -9.40 5.62
CA VAL A 112 18.58 -10.71 4.97
C VAL A 112 17.29 -11.49 5.17
N ALA A 113 16.77 -11.53 6.39
CA ALA A 113 15.59 -12.31 6.75
C ALA A 113 14.33 -11.82 5.99
N GLY A 114 14.11 -10.51 5.91
CA GLY A 114 13.06 -9.95 5.07
C GLY A 114 13.26 -10.28 3.59
N GLY A 115 14.51 -10.25 3.10
CA GLY A 115 14.85 -10.68 1.73
C GLY A 115 14.55 -12.16 1.44
N GLN A 116 14.77 -13.05 2.41
CA GLN A 116 14.41 -14.46 2.32
C GLN A 116 12.89 -14.63 2.20
N LEU A 117 12.13 -13.89 3.01
CA LEU A 117 10.67 -13.88 2.97
C LEU A 117 10.13 -13.40 1.62
N VAL A 118 10.70 -12.31 1.07
CA VAL A 118 10.34 -11.83 -0.27
C VAL A 118 10.60 -12.89 -1.33
N ALA A 119 11.78 -13.52 -1.32
CA ALA A 119 12.14 -14.53 -2.33
C ALA A 119 11.25 -15.78 -2.24
N GLY A 120 10.98 -16.25 -1.02
CA GLY A 120 10.09 -17.39 -0.76
C GLY A 120 8.66 -17.10 -1.21
N ALA A 121 8.07 -15.99 -0.75
CA ALA A 121 6.71 -15.60 -1.10
C ALA A 121 6.54 -15.34 -2.60
N TRP A 122 7.52 -14.68 -3.23
CA TRP A 122 7.49 -14.43 -4.67
C TRP A 122 7.56 -15.73 -5.48
N ALA A 123 8.38 -16.71 -5.07
CA ALA A 123 8.41 -18.03 -5.70
C ALA A 123 7.08 -18.79 -5.54
N VAL A 124 6.41 -18.66 -4.39
CA VAL A 124 5.07 -19.25 -4.19
C VAL A 124 4.06 -18.68 -5.19
N LEU A 125 4.04 -17.36 -5.40
CA LEU A 125 3.16 -16.69 -6.37
C LEU A 125 3.43 -17.06 -7.84
N ARG A 126 4.60 -17.60 -8.18
CA ARG A 126 4.88 -18.08 -9.55
C ARG A 126 4.23 -19.42 -9.86
N ARG A 127 3.78 -20.15 -8.85
CA ARG A 127 3.02 -21.39 -9.06
C ARG A 127 1.59 -21.06 -9.46
N ARG A 128 1.04 -21.81 -10.42
CA ARG A 128 -0.39 -21.68 -10.81
C ARG A 128 -1.35 -21.90 -9.64
N ARG A 129 -0.95 -22.72 -8.68
CA ARG A 129 -1.68 -22.97 -7.42
C ARG A 129 -0.68 -22.83 -6.27
N PRO A 130 -0.75 -21.74 -5.49
CA PRO A 130 0.05 -21.58 -4.28
C PRO A 130 -0.13 -22.78 -3.35
N SER A 131 0.97 -23.28 -2.78
CA SER A 131 0.91 -24.42 -1.85
C SER A 131 0.54 -23.91 -0.46
N ALA A 132 -0.58 -24.36 0.11
CA ALA A 132 -0.99 -24.00 1.47
C ALA A 132 0.10 -24.30 2.51
N ALA A 133 0.81 -25.43 2.37
CA ALA A 133 1.92 -25.78 3.26
C ALA A 133 3.12 -24.83 3.12
N ALA A 134 3.36 -24.28 1.91
CA ALA A 134 4.43 -23.29 1.71
C ALA A 134 4.06 -21.94 2.34
N ILE A 135 2.81 -21.52 2.20
CA ILE A 135 2.29 -20.29 2.81
C ILE A 135 2.36 -20.42 4.33
N ALA A 136 1.86 -21.51 4.90
CA ALA A 136 1.88 -21.75 6.35
C ALA A 136 3.31 -21.73 6.91
N TRP A 137 4.27 -22.37 6.23
CA TRP A 137 5.68 -22.33 6.64
C TRP A 137 6.26 -20.92 6.57
N LEU A 138 6.05 -20.19 5.46
CA LEU A 138 6.56 -18.82 5.32
C LEU A 138 5.91 -17.85 6.31
N SER A 139 4.64 -18.06 6.68
CA SER A 139 3.97 -17.28 7.72
C SER A 139 4.56 -17.54 9.09
N ALA A 140 4.86 -18.80 9.44
CA ALA A 140 5.54 -19.13 10.70
C ALA A 140 6.93 -18.48 10.78
N GLU A 141 7.73 -18.60 9.72
CA GLU A 141 9.06 -17.97 9.65
C GLU A 141 9.00 -16.43 9.72
N ARG A 142 7.94 -15.83 9.16
CA ARG A 142 7.69 -14.38 9.31
C ARG A 142 7.40 -14.02 10.75
N ASP A 143 6.58 -14.81 11.44
CA ASP A 143 6.14 -14.52 12.81
C ASP A 143 7.29 -14.70 13.83
N GLU A 144 8.33 -15.44 13.45
CA GLU A 144 9.58 -15.55 14.20
C GLU A 144 10.54 -14.36 13.98
N LEU A 145 10.25 -13.43 13.05
CA LEU A 145 11.11 -12.28 12.81
C LEU A 145 11.01 -11.28 13.98
N PRO A 146 12.14 -10.87 14.59
CA PRO A 146 12.13 -9.95 15.73
C PRO A 146 11.67 -8.54 15.33
N SER A 147 11.96 -8.12 14.10
CA SER A 147 11.57 -6.83 13.55
C SER A 147 11.25 -6.96 12.05
N LEU A 148 10.43 -6.03 11.55
CA LEU A 148 10.04 -5.99 10.13
C LEU A 148 10.59 -4.75 9.45
N GLY A 149 11.69 -4.93 8.71
CA GLY A 149 12.16 -3.97 7.72
C GLY A 149 11.25 -3.93 6.48
N ALA A 150 11.53 -2.99 5.57
CA ALA A 150 10.76 -2.85 4.33
C ALA A 150 10.70 -4.16 3.48
N PRO A 151 11.79 -4.94 3.32
CA PRO A 151 11.71 -6.28 2.74
C PRO A 151 10.77 -7.23 3.49
N GLY A 152 10.82 -7.29 4.82
CA GLY A 152 9.90 -8.10 5.63
C GLY A 152 8.43 -7.74 5.42
N VAL A 153 8.11 -6.44 5.34
CA VAL A 153 6.76 -5.96 5.03
C VAL A 153 6.35 -6.34 3.60
N LEU A 154 7.23 -6.18 2.61
CA LEU A 154 6.98 -6.62 1.24
C LEU A 154 6.72 -8.13 1.17
N GLY A 155 7.52 -8.94 1.86
CA GLY A 155 7.33 -10.39 1.93
C GLY A 155 5.98 -10.76 2.54
N SER A 156 5.59 -10.08 3.62
CA SER A 156 4.29 -10.22 4.27
C SER A 156 3.13 -9.84 3.34
N ALA A 157 3.29 -8.78 2.55
CA ALA A 157 2.31 -8.36 1.54
C ALA A 157 2.13 -9.41 0.43
N LEU A 158 3.24 -9.99 -0.06
CA LEU A 158 3.20 -11.07 -1.05
C LEU A 158 2.53 -12.35 -0.49
N LEU A 159 2.68 -12.63 0.81
CA LEU A 159 1.96 -13.73 1.45
C LEU A 159 0.46 -13.46 1.58
N ALA A 160 0.06 -12.23 1.92
CA ALA A 160 -1.35 -11.83 1.93
C ALA A 160 -1.98 -11.98 0.52
N ASP A 161 -1.25 -11.59 -0.52
CA ASP A 161 -1.65 -11.79 -1.92
C ASP A 161 -1.79 -13.27 -2.28
N ALA A 162 -0.86 -14.12 -1.82
CA ALA A 162 -0.92 -15.56 -2.03
C ALA A 162 -2.11 -16.24 -1.31
N LEU A 163 -2.59 -15.63 -0.22
CA LEU A 163 -3.81 -16.04 0.50
C LEU A 163 -5.11 -15.52 -0.16
N GLY A 164 -5.01 -14.63 -1.15
CA GLY A 164 -6.14 -13.98 -1.80
C GLY A 164 -6.63 -12.71 -1.10
N ASP A 165 -5.96 -12.25 -0.05
CA ASP A 165 -6.24 -10.97 0.60
C ASP A 165 -5.51 -9.82 -0.11
N HIS A 166 -6.01 -9.50 -1.31
CA HIS A 166 -5.46 -8.43 -2.15
C HIS A 166 -5.58 -7.04 -1.49
N ALA A 167 -6.55 -6.85 -0.60
CA ALA A 167 -6.72 -5.59 0.12
C ALA A 167 -5.58 -5.40 1.13
N ALA A 168 -5.31 -6.40 1.99
CA ALA A 168 -4.18 -6.34 2.90
C ALA A 168 -2.84 -6.24 2.17
N ALA A 169 -2.67 -7.00 1.07
CA ALA A 169 -1.48 -6.88 0.24
C ALA A 169 -1.27 -5.45 -0.27
N ARG A 170 -2.32 -4.80 -0.80
CA ARG A 170 -2.26 -3.42 -1.29
C ARG A 170 -1.82 -2.43 -0.20
N ARG A 171 -2.42 -2.52 1.00
CA ARG A 171 -2.09 -1.66 2.14
C ARG A 171 -0.63 -1.79 2.55
N LEU A 172 -0.16 -3.02 2.70
CA LEU A 172 1.24 -3.30 3.05
C LEU A 172 2.21 -2.85 1.94
N MET A 173 1.84 -2.97 0.67
CA MET A 173 2.67 -2.51 -0.45
C MET A 173 2.76 -0.98 -0.52
N GLN A 174 1.69 -0.27 -0.16
CA GLN A 174 1.68 1.20 -0.12
C GLN A 174 2.67 1.72 0.92
N ILE A 175 2.66 1.16 2.14
CA ILE A 175 3.54 1.60 3.22
C ILE A 175 5.02 1.29 2.96
N VAL A 176 5.35 0.20 2.24
CA VAL A 176 6.74 -0.12 1.83
C VAL A 176 7.42 1.06 1.13
N ALA A 177 6.64 1.91 0.46
CA ALA A 177 7.14 3.03 -0.30
C ALA A 177 7.51 4.25 0.57
N GLU A 178 7.12 4.25 1.84
CA GLU A 178 7.28 5.36 2.81
C GLU A 178 8.45 5.17 3.77
N PHE A 179 8.99 3.94 3.87
CA PHE A 179 10.22 3.66 4.61
C PHE A 179 11.40 4.53 4.13
N ASP A 180 12.43 4.68 4.96
CA ASP A 180 13.60 5.51 4.62
C ASP A 180 14.39 4.99 3.40
N GLY A 181 14.73 5.95 2.53
CA GLY A 181 15.70 5.89 1.43
C GLY A 181 16.88 4.97 1.67
N ASP A 182 17.47 5.16 2.84
CA ASP A 182 18.72 4.55 3.25
C ASP A 182 18.50 3.14 3.81
N GLN A 183 17.40 2.93 4.54
CA GLN A 183 17.05 1.66 5.17
C GLN A 183 16.35 0.67 4.22
N HIS A 184 15.81 1.12 3.09
CA HIS A 184 15.15 0.23 2.14
C HIS A 184 16.05 -0.14 0.93
N PRO A 185 16.08 -1.42 0.53
CA PRO A 185 16.64 -1.78 -0.76
C PRO A 185 15.83 -1.18 -1.93
N PRO A 186 16.47 -0.61 -2.97
CA PRO A 186 15.76 -0.09 -4.15
C PRO A 186 14.86 -1.15 -4.80
N LEU A 187 15.30 -2.40 -4.76
CA LEU A 187 14.55 -3.55 -5.25
C LEU A 187 13.18 -3.69 -4.58
N THR A 188 13.08 -3.53 -3.26
CA THR A 188 11.84 -3.65 -2.50
C THR A 188 10.80 -2.64 -3.00
N ARG A 189 11.22 -1.39 -3.21
CA ARG A 189 10.36 -0.34 -3.79
C ARG A 189 9.92 -0.62 -5.20
N TYR A 190 10.80 -1.17 -6.04
CA TYR A 190 10.44 -1.52 -7.41
C TYR A 190 9.41 -2.64 -7.44
N LEU A 191 9.58 -3.67 -6.61
CA LEU A 191 8.64 -4.78 -6.54
C LEU A 191 7.28 -4.35 -5.98
N ALA A 192 7.27 -3.55 -4.91
CA ALA A 192 6.03 -3.01 -4.36
C ALA A 192 5.27 -2.13 -5.38
N ASN A 193 5.98 -1.24 -6.08
CA ASN A 193 5.36 -0.40 -7.11
C ASN A 193 4.91 -1.22 -8.33
N GLU A 194 5.68 -2.22 -8.76
CA GLU A 194 5.27 -3.15 -9.83
C GLU A 194 3.96 -3.87 -9.48
N TRP A 195 3.85 -4.35 -8.24
CA TRP A 195 2.63 -5.00 -7.76
C TRP A 195 1.46 -4.02 -7.72
N LEU A 196 1.63 -2.82 -7.15
CA LEU A 196 0.56 -1.80 -7.04
C LEU A 196 0.05 -1.33 -8.41
N VAL A 197 0.96 -1.13 -9.37
CA VAL A 197 0.60 -0.76 -10.74
C VAL A 197 -0.16 -1.90 -11.44
N ALA A 198 0.24 -3.16 -11.20
CA ALA A 198 -0.47 -4.32 -11.74
C ALA A 198 -1.86 -4.51 -11.11
N ASP A 199 -1.99 -4.35 -9.79
CA ASP A 199 -3.28 -4.39 -9.08
C ASP A 199 -4.22 -3.29 -9.59
N ALA A 200 -3.75 -2.04 -9.66
CA ALA A 200 -4.55 -0.92 -10.18
C ALA A 200 -5.00 -1.16 -11.63
N ALA A 201 -4.13 -1.72 -12.49
CA ALA A 201 -4.47 -2.09 -13.85
C ALA A 201 -5.54 -3.20 -13.91
N SER A 202 -5.47 -4.18 -13.00
CA SER A 202 -6.46 -5.26 -12.91
C SER A 202 -7.86 -4.76 -12.52
N ARG A 203 -7.92 -3.71 -11.69
CA ARG A 203 -9.16 -3.01 -11.29
C ARG A 203 -9.65 -1.99 -12.32
N GLY A 204 -8.89 -1.76 -13.40
CA GLY A 204 -9.19 -0.71 -14.39
C GLY A 204 -8.98 0.73 -13.88
N ALA A 205 -8.25 0.92 -12.78
CA ALA A 205 -7.95 2.22 -12.18
C ALA A 205 -6.80 2.92 -12.92
N TRP A 206 -7.01 3.23 -14.21
CA TRP A 206 -5.94 3.73 -15.10
C TRP A 206 -5.30 5.05 -14.66
N ALA A 207 -6.04 5.94 -13.99
CA ALA A 207 -5.45 7.15 -13.41
C ALA A 207 -4.38 6.83 -12.35
N GLU A 208 -4.64 5.83 -11.49
CA GLU A 208 -3.67 5.37 -10.50
C GLU A 208 -2.45 4.70 -11.17
N VAL A 209 -2.68 3.90 -12.22
CA VAL A 209 -1.62 3.25 -13.02
C VAL A 209 -0.69 4.28 -13.65
N GLU A 210 -1.24 5.37 -14.19
CA GLU A 210 -0.49 6.47 -14.78
C GLU A 210 0.41 7.15 -13.73
N LEU A 211 -0.20 7.60 -12.62
CA LEU A 211 0.47 8.31 -11.53
C LEU A 211 1.65 7.49 -10.97
N ARG A 212 1.40 6.21 -10.66
CA ARG A 212 2.42 5.31 -10.10
C ARG A 212 3.45 4.87 -11.14
N GLY A 213 3.02 4.62 -12.39
CA GLY A 213 3.90 4.22 -13.49
C GLY A 213 4.89 5.32 -13.89
N ARG A 214 4.52 6.59 -13.69
CA ARG A 214 5.37 7.74 -13.98
C ARG A 214 6.15 8.27 -12.78
N SER A 215 5.98 7.75 -11.58
CA SER A 215 6.79 8.19 -10.42
C SER A 215 8.30 7.93 -10.64
N PRO A 216 9.16 8.96 -10.79
CA PRO A 216 10.54 8.83 -11.28
C PRO A 216 11.43 7.92 -10.42
N HIS A 217 11.23 7.95 -9.10
CA HIS A 217 12.03 7.20 -8.13
C HIS A 217 11.57 5.74 -7.95
N ARG A 218 10.62 5.25 -8.76
CA ARG A 218 10.02 3.91 -8.63
C ARG A 218 9.77 3.22 -9.99
N ARG A 219 10.51 3.64 -11.03
CA ARG A 219 10.31 3.14 -12.40
C ARG A 219 11.08 1.86 -12.67
N SER A 220 10.35 0.81 -13.00
CA SER A 220 10.87 -0.35 -13.72
C SER A 220 10.47 -0.26 -15.19
N ARG A 221 11.00 -1.16 -16.02
CA ARG A 221 10.60 -1.25 -17.43
C ARG A 221 9.11 -1.62 -17.56
N ALA A 222 8.59 -2.43 -16.63
CA ALA A 222 7.19 -2.83 -16.61
C ALA A 222 6.28 -1.68 -16.18
N THR A 223 6.59 -0.98 -15.09
CA THR A 223 5.76 0.14 -14.62
C THR A 223 5.77 1.31 -15.58
N ARG A 224 6.90 1.57 -16.26
CA ARG A 224 6.96 2.58 -17.33
C ARG A 224 6.01 2.22 -18.47
N LEU A 225 6.04 0.98 -18.99
CA LEU A 225 5.12 0.53 -20.03
C LEU A 225 3.66 0.70 -19.59
N LEU A 226 3.31 0.24 -18.39
CA LEU A 226 1.94 0.32 -17.89
C LEU A 226 1.47 1.77 -17.67
N GLY A 227 2.33 2.65 -17.17
CA GLY A 227 2.03 4.08 -17.06
C GLY A 227 1.76 4.73 -18.43
N ASP A 228 2.46 4.30 -19.48
CA ASP A 228 2.23 4.78 -20.85
C ASP A 228 0.96 4.24 -21.48
N VAL A 229 0.67 2.96 -21.25
CA VAL A 229 -0.62 2.35 -21.59
C VAL A 229 -1.75 3.11 -20.90
N ALA A 230 -1.61 3.39 -19.61
CA ALA A 230 -2.61 4.12 -18.84
C ALA A 230 -2.82 5.54 -19.35
N ALA A 231 -1.73 6.32 -19.51
CA ALA A 231 -1.78 7.67 -20.09
C ALA A 231 -2.49 7.69 -21.44
N ARG A 232 -2.27 6.66 -22.27
CA ARG A 232 -2.93 6.49 -23.56
C ARG A 232 -4.43 6.20 -23.43
N LEU A 233 -4.81 5.32 -22.50
CA LEU A 233 -6.21 4.93 -22.28
C LEU A 233 -7.07 6.06 -21.68
N ILE A 234 -6.47 6.93 -20.85
CA ILE A 234 -7.19 8.06 -20.22
C ILE A 234 -6.99 9.40 -20.94
N GLY A 235 -6.12 9.46 -21.95
CA GLY A 235 -5.79 10.69 -22.67
C GLY A 235 -4.96 11.71 -21.86
N TYR A 236 -4.24 11.28 -20.82
CA TYR A 236 -3.47 12.20 -19.96
C TYR A 236 -2.08 12.51 -20.56
N PRO A 237 -1.73 13.79 -20.79
CA PRO A 237 -0.48 14.16 -21.44
C PRO A 237 0.76 13.89 -20.57
N PRO A 238 1.95 13.67 -21.16
CA PRO A 238 2.19 13.45 -22.58
C PRO A 238 1.68 12.09 -23.05
N VAL A 239 0.86 12.04 -24.10
CA VAL A 239 0.35 10.78 -24.66
C VAL A 239 1.45 10.13 -25.50
N PRO A 240 1.85 8.87 -25.25
CA PRO A 240 2.89 8.21 -26.04
C PRO A 240 2.45 7.98 -27.48
N SER A 241 3.41 8.08 -28.42
CA SER A 241 3.19 7.68 -29.82
C SER A 241 3.10 6.15 -29.95
N ASN A 242 2.47 5.68 -31.03
CA ASN A 242 2.35 4.24 -31.32
C ASN A 242 3.73 3.55 -31.35
N LEU A 243 4.71 4.19 -32.01
CA LEU A 243 6.08 3.67 -32.08
C LEU A 243 6.74 3.63 -30.69
N ALA A 244 6.60 4.69 -29.89
CA ALA A 244 7.16 4.73 -28.54
C ALA A 244 6.56 3.61 -27.65
N LEU A 245 5.25 3.37 -27.75
CA LEU A 245 4.58 2.32 -27.00
C LEU A 245 5.07 0.92 -27.43
N ILE A 246 5.23 0.68 -28.73
CA ILE A 246 5.78 -0.58 -29.26
C ILE A 246 7.22 -0.80 -28.81
N LEU A 247 8.08 0.22 -28.90
CA LEU A 247 9.48 0.13 -28.46
C LEU A 247 9.57 -0.16 -26.95
N ARG A 248 8.74 0.48 -26.13
CA ARG A 248 8.69 0.21 -24.68
C ARG A 248 8.19 -1.20 -24.39
N TRP A 249 7.20 -1.69 -25.14
CA TRP A 249 6.72 -3.06 -25.03
C TRP A 249 7.80 -4.10 -25.38
N LEU A 250 8.62 -3.84 -26.41
CA LEU A 250 9.70 -4.76 -26.82
C LEU A 250 10.78 -4.95 -25.73
N VAL A 251 11.00 -3.93 -24.90
CA VAL A 251 12.03 -3.91 -23.84
C VAL A 251 11.46 -4.31 -22.47
N ALA A 252 10.13 -4.27 -22.30
CA ALA A 252 9.45 -4.66 -21.06
C ALA A 252 9.45 -6.19 -20.84
N PRO A 253 9.48 -6.65 -19.58
CA PRO A 253 9.32 -8.07 -19.27
C PRO A 253 7.89 -8.56 -19.55
N SER A 254 7.70 -9.88 -19.62
CA SER A 254 6.38 -10.52 -19.76
C SER A 254 5.54 -10.04 -20.94
N ARG A 255 6.18 -9.78 -22.09
CA ARG A 255 5.58 -9.19 -23.30
C ARG A 255 4.27 -9.83 -23.75
N LEU A 256 4.16 -11.15 -23.63
CA LEU A 256 2.96 -11.88 -24.01
C LEU A 256 1.75 -11.54 -23.11
N GLN A 257 1.99 -11.34 -21.81
CA GLN A 257 0.94 -11.01 -20.84
C GLN A 257 0.44 -9.57 -21.02
N THR A 258 1.32 -8.65 -21.41
CA THR A 258 0.97 -7.23 -21.60
C THR A 258 0.50 -6.89 -23.02
N LEU A 259 0.60 -7.82 -23.98
CA LEU A 259 0.25 -7.60 -25.38
C LEU A 259 -1.20 -7.16 -25.57
N ALA A 260 -2.15 -7.75 -24.83
CA ALA A 260 -3.55 -7.40 -24.92
C ALA A 260 -3.80 -5.93 -24.49
N LEU A 261 -3.14 -5.48 -23.43
CA LEU A 261 -3.22 -4.11 -22.93
C LEU A 261 -2.62 -3.11 -23.93
N VAL A 262 -1.46 -3.44 -24.51
CA VAL A 262 -0.82 -2.60 -25.54
C VAL A 262 -1.69 -2.50 -26.78
N ARG A 263 -2.26 -3.62 -27.27
CA ARG A 263 -3.19 -3.62 -28.40
C ARG A 263 -4.43 -2.77 -28.13
N ARG A 264 -4.98 -2.83 -26.92
CA ARG A 264 -6.09 -1.97 -26.50
C ARG A 264 -5.70 -0.49 -26.57
N ALA A 265 -4.56 -0.12 -25.98
CA ALA A 265 -4.07 1.27 -26.01
C ALA A 265 -3.73 1.79 -27.42
N LEU A 266 -3.27 0.93 -28.33
CA LEU A 266 -3.00 1.30 -29.73
C LEU A 266 -4.29 1.54 -30.54
N ARG A 267 -5.43 0.99 -30.12
CA ARG A 267 -6.73 1.23 -30.77
C ARG A 267 -7.36 2.55 -30.35
N GLU A 268 -7.02 3.06 -29.17
CA GLU A 268 -7.47 4.39 -28.76
C GLU A 268 -6.84 5.44 -29.68
N PRO A 269 -7.64 6.34 -30.28
CA PRO A 269 -7.11 7.41 -31.13
C PRO A 269 -6.11 8.26 -30.33
N GLN A 270 -5.08 8.82 -30.99
CA GLN A 270 -4.30 9.84 -30.29
C GLN A 270 -5.28 10.99 -30.09
N ALA A 271 -5.65 11.27 -28.84
CA ALA A 271 -6.27 12.54 -28.52
C ALA A 271 -5.20 13.62 -28.74
N GLU A 272 -5.00 14.02 -30.00
CA GLU A 272 -4.69 15.42 -30.27
C GLU A 272 -5.88 16.20 -29.71
N VAL A 273 -5.58 17.26 -28.95
CA VAL A 273 -6.50 18.28 -28.44
C VAL A 273 -6.71 18.26 -26.92
N VAL A 274 -6.24 19.39 -26.37
CA VAL A 274 -6.65 20.12 -25.15
C VAL A 274 -7.83 19.48 -24.43
N PRO A 275 -7.71 19.11 -23.14
CA PRO A 275 -8.85 18.68 -22.36
C PRO A 275 -9.81 19.85 -22.26
N ALA A 276 -10.84 19.87 -23.10
CA ALA A 276 -12.06 20.59 -22.80
C ALA A 276 -12.58 19.92 -21.52
N VAL A 277 -12.29 20.53 -20.37
CA VAL A 277 -12.84 20.16 -19.07
C VAL A 277 -14.34 20.03 -19.31
N ARG A 278 -14.81 18.79 -19.37
CA ARG A 278 -16.22 18.46 -19.56
C ARG A 278 -16.89 18.93 -18.28
N ARG A 279 -17.34 20.20 -18.26
CA ARG A 279 -18.17 20.70 -17.16
C ARG A 279 -19.36 19.76 -17.07
N PRO A 280 -19.66 19.22 -15.88
CA PRO A 280 -20.90 18.48 -15.66
C PRO A 280 -22.06 19.31 -16.22
N SER A 281 -22.97 18.66 -16.94
CA SER A 281 -24.16 19.34 -17.47
C SER A 281 -24.98 19.86 -16.30
N GLU A 282 -24.87 21.16 -15.99
CA GLU A 282 -25.56 21.91 -14.93
C GLU A 282 -27.07 22.10 -15.20
N LEU A 283 -27.74 21.11 -15.80
CA LEU A 283 -29.20 21.15 -15.83
C LEU A 283 -29.69 20.61 -14.48
N PRO A 284 -30.26 21.45 -13.59
CA PRO A 284 -30.77 20.97 -12.32
C PRO A 284 -31.86 19.94 -12.58
N ALA A 285 -31.70 18.74 -12.01
CA ALA A 285 -32.74 17.72 -12.04
C ALA A 285 -34.05 18.31 -11.51
N ALA A 286 -35.15 18.09 -12.23
CA ALA A 286 -36.46 18.52 -11.80
C ALA A 286 -36.79 17.90 -10.42
N PRO A 287 -37.43 18.64 -9.50
CA PRO A 287 -37.83 18.08 -8.21
C PRO A 287 -38.70 16.84 -8.37
N LEU A 288 -38.46 15.85 -7.53
CA LEU A 288 -39.32 14.67 -7.43
C LEU A 288 -40.50 15.00 -6.49
N GLU A 289 -41.71 14.67 -6.90
CA GLU A 289 -42.93 14.95 -6.13
C GLU A 289 -43.72 13.67 -5.85
N GLY A 290 -44.35 13.62 -4.66
CA GLY A 290 -45.32 12.60 -4.29
C GLY A 290 -44.82 11.14 -4.45
N PRO A 291 -45.55 10.27 -5.17
CA PRO A 291 -45.16 8.86 -5.34
C PRO A 291 -43.79 8.65 -5.98
N ALA A 292 -43.34 9.57 -6.84
CA ALA A 292 -42.03 9.46 -7.49
C ALA A 292 -40.88 9.63 -6.49
N LEU A 293 -41.03 10.51 -5.49
CA LEU A 293 -40.05 10.68 -4.41
C LEU A 293 -39.93 9.41 -3.57
N LEU A 294 -41.06 8.81 -3.19
CA LEU A 294 -41.07 7.56 -2.42
C LEU A 294 -40.44 6.40 -3.20
N ALA A 295 -40.76 6.28 -4.50
CA ALA A 295 -40.17 5.26 -5.36
C ALA A 295 -38.64 5.44 -5.45
N ALA A 296 -38.16 6.66 -5.74
CA ALA A 296 -36.74 6.95 -5.83
C ALA A 296 -36.00 6.73 -4.49
N HIS A 297 -36.61 7.10 -3.36
CA HIS A 297 -36.06 6.86 -2.02
C HIS A 297 -35.97 5.36 -1.72
N SER A 298 -37.02 4.59 -2.04
CA SER A 298 -37.03 3.14 -1.85
C SER A 298 -36.00 2.43 -2.73
N GLU A 299 -35.83 2.87 -3.97
CA GLU A 299 -34.82 2.37 -4.89
C GLU A 299 -33.40 2.69 -4.39
N ALA A 300 -33.19 3.90 -3.87
CA ALA A 300 -31.91 4.29 -3.27
C ALA A 300 -31.55 3.42 -2.06
N ILE A 301 -32.49 3.17 -1.15
CA ILE A 301 -32.27 2.27 -0.01
C ILE A 301 -31.98 0.85 -0.50
N ALA A 302 -32.73 0.37 -1.49
CA ALA A 302 -32.54 -0.97 -2.05
C ALA A 302 -31.18 -1.14 -2.75
N SER A 303 -30.67 -0.09 -3.40
CA SER A 303 -29.34 -0.10 -4.01
C SER A 303 -28.22 0.02 -2.97
N GLY A 304 -28.50 0.63 -1.80
CA GLY A 304 -27.55 0.89 -0.72
C GLY A 304 -26.51 1.98 -1.05
N LYS A 305 -26.40 2.38 -2.31
CA LYS A 305 -25.52 3.46 -2.78
C LYS A 305 -26.13 4.13 -3.99
N ILE A 306 -26.13 5.46 -3.99
CA ILE A 306 -26.57 6.28 -5.11
C ILE A 306 -25.52 7.35 -5.45
N PRO A 307 -25.51 7.85 -6.71
CA PRO A 307 -24.74 9.03 -7.08
C PRO A 307 -25.06 10.25 -6.20
N THR A 308 -24.05 11.10 -5.95
CA THR A 308 -24.22 12.25 -5.05
C THR A 308 -25.30 13.23 -5.54
N ASP A 309 -25.38 13.50 -6.83
CA ASP A 309 -26.40 14.37 -7.42
C ASP A 309 -27.82 13.88 -7.15
N GLN A 310 -28.03 12.56 -7.17
CA GLN A 310 -29.30 11.93 -6.79
C GLN A 310 -29.59 12.09 -5.29
N LEU A 311 -28.60 11.90 -4.42
CA LEU A 311 -28.74 12.12 -2.98
C LEU A 311 -29.12 13.58 -2.67
N MET A 312 -28.45 14.53 -3.33
CA MET A 312 -28.76 15.97 -3.23
C MET A 312 -30.17 16.29 -3.74
N SER A 313 -30.62 15.61 -4.79
CA SER A 313 -31.99 15.75 -5.31
C SER A 313 -33.03 15.20 -4.33
N LEU A 314 -32.78 14.03 -3.75
CA LEU A 314 -33.65 13.41 -2.74
C LEU A 314 -33.80 14.29 -1.51
N GLY A 315 -32.69 14.77 -0.93
CA GLY A 315 -32.72 15.63 0.25
C GLY A 315 -33.52 16.93 0.02
N ARG A 316 -33.32 17.59 -1.13
CA ARG A 316 -34.10 18.79 -1.49
C ARG A 316 -35.58 18.49 -1.72
N SER A 317 -35.91 17.36 -2.31
CA SER A 317 -37.29 16.95 -2.57
C SER A 317 -38.03 16.62 -1.27
N TRP A 318 -37.35 15.96 -0.32
CA TRP A 318 -37.89 15.70 1.02
C TRP A 318 -38.08 16.97 1.84
N ASP A 319 -37.12 17.90 1.84
CA ASP A 319 -37.29 19.18 2.54
C ASP A 319 -38.50 19.96 2.03
N ARG A 320 -38.72 19.97 0.70
CA ARG A 320 -39.88 20.62 0.08
C ARG A 320 -41.17 19.93 0.51
N LEU A 321 -41.22 18.60 0.43
CA LEU A 321 -42.39 17.82 0.81
C LEU A 321 -42.75 17.99 2.30
N LEU A 322 -41.76 17.95 3.19
CA LEU A 322 -41.96 18.13 4.64
C LEU A 322 -42.34 19.57 5.02
N ALA A 323 -41.96 20.55 4.20
CA ALA A 323 -42.36 21.96 4.37
C ALA A 323 -43.74 22.28 3.76
N ASP A 324 -44.34 21.37 3.01
CA ASP A 324 -45.62 21.60 2.32
C ASP A 324 -46.80 21.66 3.30
N PRO A 325 -47.51 22.80 3.40
CA PRO A 325 -48.71 22.92 4.23
C PRO A 325 -49.81 21.91 3.86
N ALA A 326 -49.88 21.48 2.60
CA ALA A 326 -50.87 20.49 2.16
C ALA A 326 -50.59 19.12 2.79
N LEU A 327 -49.34 18.68 2.85
CA LEU A 327 -48.96 17.45 3.54
C LEU A 327 -49.32 17.51 5.03
N ARG A 328 -49.07 18.66 5.68
CA ARG A 328 -49.42 18.86 7.09
C ARG A 328 -50.93 18.78 7.32
N SER A 329 -51.73 19.43 6.47
CA SER A 329 -53.18 19.34 6.53
C SER A 329 -53.69 17.91 6.32
N GLN A 330 -53.15 17.18 5.33
CA GLN A 330 -53.50 15.78 5.08
C GLN A 330 -53.13 14.88 6.26
N THR A 331 -51.97 15.10 6.86
CA THR A 331 -51.50 14.35 8.02
C THR A 331 -52.36 14.64 9.24
N ALA A 332 -52.79 15.88 9.47
CA ALA A 332 -53.72 16.24 10.53
C ALA A 332 -55.09 15.56 10.37
N HIS A 333 -55.65 15.56 9.16
CA HIS A 333 -56.90 14.85 8.88
C HIS A 333 -56.77 13.33 9.14
N ARG A 334 -55.67 12.71 8.69
CA ARG A 334 -55.41 11.29 8.95
C ARG A 334 -55.16 10.98 10.42
N ALA A 335 -54.41 11.83 11.11
CA ALA A 335 -54.13 11.67 12.54
C ALA A 335 -55.42 11.75 13.37
N LEU A 336 -56.33 12.68 13.03
CA LEU A 336 -57.65 12.78 13.66
C LEU A 336 -58.51 11.54 13.37
N ALA A 337 -58.55 11.09 12.11
CA ALA A 337 -59.31 9.91 11.72
C ALA A 337 -58.82 8.62 12.39
N LEU A 338 -57.50 8.47 12.54
CA LEU A 338 -56.84 7.31 13.16
C LEU A 338 -56.65 7.45 14.67
N ARG A 339 -57.01 8.59 15.28
CA ARG A 339 -56.70 8.96 16.68
C ARG A 339 -55.20 8.81 17.00
N ALA A 340 -54.33 9.12 16.03
CA ALA A 340 -52.89 8.82 16.07
C ALA A 340 -52.02 9.90 16.75
N GLY A 341 -52.62 10.83 17.50
CA GLY A 341 -51.92 11.89 18.21
C GLY A 341 -51.70 13.16 17.39
N ASP A 342 -50.68 13.94 17.76
CA ASP A 342 -50.36 15.24 17.16
C ASP A 342 -49.68 15.06 15.78
N PRO A 343 -50.23 15.64 14.69
CA PRO A 343 -49.67 15.50 13.34
C PRO A 343 -48.23 16.00 13.21
N ASP A 344 -47.82 17.00 14.00
CA ASP A 344 -46.46 17.54 13.94
C ASP A 344 -45.44 16.51 14.42
N SER A 345 -45.76 15.78 15.49
CA SER A 345 -44.94 14.68 15.99
C SER A 345 -44.77 13.53 14.97
N VAL A 346 -45.79 13.27 14.15
CA VAL A 346 -45.74 12.25 13.09
C VAL A 346 -44.80 12.69 11.96
N LEU A 347 -44.93 13.94 11.51
CA LEU A 347 -44.06 14.49 10.47
C LEU A 347 -42.61 14.61 10.94
N GLU A 348 -42.38 14.97 12.20
CA GLU A 348 -41.05 15.01 12.79
C GLU A 348 -40.40 13.62 12.82
N ARG A 349 -41.17 12.58 13.17
CA ARG A 349 -40.69 11.19 13.13
C ARG A 349 -40.36 10.73 11.71
N LEU A 350 -41.21 11.08 10.73
CA LEU A 350 -40.93 10.81 9.32
C LEU A 350 -39.65 11.52 8.87
N GLY A 351 -39.49 12.80 9.23
CA GLY A 351 -38.27 13.57 8.95
C GLY A 351 -37.03 12.89 9.51
N ARG A 352 -37.06 12.43 10.77
CA ARG A 352 -35.95 11.68 11.39
C ARG A 352 -35.64 10.38 10.67
N GLN A 353 -36.65 9.63 10.22
CA GLN A 353 -36.42 8.41 9.45
C GLN A 353 -35.74 8.72 8.11
N VAL A 354 -36.22 9.75 7.40
CA VAL A 354 -35.62 10.18 6.13
C VAL A 354 -34.17 10.64 6.35
N GLU A 355 -33.90 11.41 7.40
CA GLU A 355 -32.53 11.82 7.77
C GLU A 355 -31.63 10.61 8.02
N ALA A 356 -32.09 9.60 8.77
CA ALA A 356 -31.33 8.37 9.01
C ALA A 356 -31.06 7.58 7.72
N ASP A 357 -32.03 7.48 6.82
CA ASP A 357 -31.87 6.80 5.53
C ASP A 357 -30.87 7.58 4.64
N LEU A 358 -30.98 8.90 4.57
CA LEU A 358 -30.06 9.77 3.83
C LEU A 358 -28.64 9.70 4.41
N PHE A 359 -28.50 9.59 5.73
CA PHE A 359 -27.23 9.38 6.40
C PHE A 359 -26.57 8.05 5.99
N ALA A 360 -27.32 6.95 6.02
CA ALA A 360 -26.82 5.65 5.59
C ALA A 360 -26.36 5.67 4.12
N LEU A 361 -27.13 6.33 3.25
CA LEU A 361 -26.79 6.52 1.83
C LEU A 361 -25.55 7.42 1.64
N ALA A 362 -25.43 8.50 2.41
CA ALA A 362 -24.29 9.40 2.35
C ALA A 362 -22.99 8.68 2.77
N ARG A 363 -23.06 7.90 3.86
CA ARG A 363 -21.94 7.10 4.38
C ARG A 363 -21.52 6.02 3.39
N ALA A 364 -22.45 5.24 2.86
CA ALA A 364 -22.15 4.21 1.85
C ALA A 364 -21.66 4.82 0.51
N GLY A 365 -22.14 6.02 0.19
CA GLY A 365 -21.69 6.82 -0.93
C GLY A 365 -20.27 7.35 -0.80
N ALA A 366 -19.76 7.48 0.44
CA ALA A 366 -18.57 8.27 0.77
C ALA A 366 -18.70 9.71 0.23
N VAL A 367 -19.86 10.34 0.50
CA VAL A 367 -20.16 11.69 0.00
C VAL A 367 -19.41 12.75 0.83
N PRO A 368 -18.64 13.65 0.21
CA PRO A 368 -17.96 14.72 0.93
C PRO A 368 -18.93 15.63 1.69
N LEU A 369 -18.58 16.02 2.92
CA LEU A 369 -19.40 16.86 3.79
C LEU A 369 -19.73 18.21 3.15
N ALA A 370 -18.78 18.79 2.41
CA ALA A 370 -18.99 20.05 1.69
C ALA A 370 -20.11 19.96 0.64
N GLU A 371 -20.32 18.79 0.04
CA GLU A 371 -21.42 18.57 -0.91
C GLU A 371 -22.77 18.48 -0.18
N LEU A 372 -22.81 17.84 1.00
CA LEU A 372 -24.02 17.70 1.82
C LEU A 372 -24.46 19.01 2.49
N GLU A 373 -23.54 19.94 2.72
CA GLU A 373 -23.80 21.23 3.39
C GLU A 373 -24.55 22.27 2.51
N GLY A 374 -25.02 21.87 1.33
CA GLY A 374 -25.79 22.73 0.42
C GLY A 374 -27.18 23.17 0.94
N ASP A 375 -28.09 23.50 0.01
CA ASP A 375 -29.35 24.18 0.32
C ASP A 375 -30.37 23.36 1.13
N SER A 376 -30.13 22.07 1.34
CA SER A 376 -31.04 21.18 2.07
C SER A 376 -30.84 21.29 3.59
N LYS A 377 -31.94 21.41 4.35
CA LYS A 377 -31.92 21.37 5.82
C LYS A 377 -31.66 19.94 6.32
N ALA A 378 -32.32 18.94 5.73
CA ALA A 378 -32.10 17.54 6.05
C ALA A 378 -30.63 17.12 5.81
N LEU A 379 -30.06 17.43 4.63
CA LEU A 379 -28.68 17.05 4.32
C LEU A 379 -27.65 17.78 5.19
N ARG A 380 -27.91 19.02 5.61
CA ARG A 380 -27.05 19.71 6.59
C ARG A 380 -27.06 19.05 7.97
N ARG A 381 -28.18 18.43 8.38
CA ARG A 381 -28.23 17.64 9.63
C ARG A 381 -27.45 16.34 9.46
N VAL A 382 -27.68 15.64 8.35
CA VAL A 382 -26.92 14.45 7.96
C VAL A 382 -25.42 14.72 7.92
N ALA A 383 -24.98 15.86 7.35
CA ALA A 383 -23.58 16.25 7.31
C ALA A 383 -22.96 16.43 8.71
N ARG A 384 -23.70 17.03 9.64
CA ARG A 384 -23.26 17.21 11.03
C ARG A 384 -23.18 15.87 11.78
N GLU A 385 -24.17 15.00 11.57
CA GLU A 385 -24.19 13.67 12.18
C GLU A 385 -23.03 12.81 11.64
N LEU A 386 -22.81 12.82 10.33
CA LEU A 386 -21.71 12.11 9.69
C LEU A 386 -20.35 12.66 10.15
N ARG A 387 -20.21 13.98 10.29
CA ARG A 387 -19.02 14.61 10.87
C ARG A 387 -18.76 14.08 12.29
N HIS A 388 -19.78 14.03 13.13
CA HIS A 388 -19.64 13.59 14.51
C HIS A 388 -19.26 12.11 14.58
N GLU A 389 -19.94 11.24 13.81
CA GLU A 389 -19.64 9.81 13.77
C GLU A 389 -18.20 9.54 13.30
N LEU A 390 -17.75 10.20 12.22
CA LEU A 390 -16.40 10.04 11.69
C LEU A 390 -15.32 10.42 12.72
N LEU A 391 -15.52 11.53 13.44
CA LEU A 391 -14.59 11.98 14.47
C LEU A 391 -14.66 11.11 15.74
N ASP A 392 -15.84 10.64 16.12
CA ASP A 392 -16.02 9.77 17.28
C ASP A 392 -15.38 8.40 17.06
N GLU A 393 -15.54 7.82 15.86
CA GLU A 393 -14.87 6.57 15.48
C GLU A 393 -13.34 6.72 15.54
N LEU A 394 -12.80 7.83 15.00
CA LEU A 394 -11.37 8.13 15.06
C LEU A 394 -10.87 8.32 16.50
N ALA A 395 -11.63 9.03 17.33
CA ALA A 395 -11.31 9.24 18.74
C ALA A 395 -11.27 7.91 19.50
N ILE A 396 -12.27 7.04 19.33
CA ILE A 396 -12.33 5.72 19.97
C ILE A 396 -11.12 4.86 19.61
N MET A 397 -10.74 4.83 18.33
CA MET A 397 -9.54 4.10 17.89
C MET A 397 -8.25 4.68 18.48
N SER A 398 -8.14 6.00 18.52
CA SER A 398 -6.97 6.72 19.04
C SER A 398 -6.81 6.52 20.56
N GLU A 399 -7.92 6.55 21.31
CA GLU A 399 -7.96 6.25 22.75
C GLU A 399 -7.61 4.79 23.02
N GLY A 400 -8.14 3.86 22.22
CA GLY A 400 -7.82 2.44 22.31
C GLY A 400 -6.33 2.15 22.12
N LEU A 401 -5.71 2.82 21.15
CA LEU A 401 -4.26 2.76 20.94
C LEU A 401 -3.49 3.36 22.12
N ASP A 402 -3.81 4.57 22.56
CA ASP A 402 -3.09 5.24 23.65
C ASP A 402 -3.18 4.41 24.94
N ALA A 403 -4.35 3.83 25.24
CA ALA A 403 -4.52 2.89 26.35
C ALA A 403 -3.65 1.64 26.19
N ARG A 404 -3.54 1.06 24.99
CA ARG A 404 -2.67 -0.09 24.71
C ARG A 404 -1.19 0.24 24.92
N VAL A 405 -0.73 1.36 24.38
CA VAL A 405 0.66 1.83 24.49
C VAL A 405 1.03 2.12 25.94
N ARG A 406 0.16 2.83 26.70
CA ARG A 406 0.36 3.06 28.14
C ARG A 406 0.41 1.75 28.94
N ALA A 407 -0.39 0.76 28.56
CA ALA A 407 -0.37 -0.57 29.16
C ALA A 407 0.82 -1.44 28.69
N ARG A 408 1.67 -0.92 27.79
CA ARG A 408 2.81 -1.64 27.17
C ARG A 408 2.42 -3.01 26.60
N ARG A 409 1.21 -3.12 26.04
CA ARG A 409 0.73 -4.37 25.43
C ARG A 409 1.33 -4.52 24.03
N GLN A 410 2.34 -5.38 23.93
CA GLN A 410 3.05 -5.70 22.71
C GLN A 410 2.22 -6.52 21.73
N LEU A 411 2.21 -6.12 20.46
CA LEU A 411 1.75 -6.92 19.33
C LEU A 411 2.94 -7.46 18.52
N ALA A 412 2.71 -8.51 17.74
CA ALA A 412 3.69 -8.94 16.74
C ALA A 412 3.99 -7.78 15.78
N PRO A 413 5.22 -7.63 15.24
CA PRO A 413 5.59 -6.48 14.40
C PRO A 413 4.63 -6.21 13.23
N LEU A 414 4.09 -7.27 12.59
CA LEU A 414 3.12 -7.10 11.51
C LEU A 414 1.78 -6.56 12.01
N ASP A 415 1.37 -6.95 13.21
CA ASP A 415 0.11 -6.52 13.80
C ASP A 415 0.20 -5.09 14.33
N GLU A 416 1.35 -4.64 14.84
CA GLU A 416 1.63 -3.22 15.11
C GLU A 416 1.45 -2.39 13.83
N LEU A 417 2.01 -2.86 12.71
CA LEU A 417 1.88 -2.19 11.42
C LEU A 417 0.42 -2.17 10.93
N ARG A 418 -0.35 -3.25 11.14
CA ARG A 418 -1.76 -3.32 10.74
C ARG A 418 -2.64 -2.40 11.57
N GLU A 419 -2.41 -2.29 12.87
CA GLU A 419 -3.14 -1.34 13.73
C GLU A 419 -2.85 0.09 13.29
N PHE A 420 -1.58 0.43 13.04
CA PHE A 420 -1.19 1.72 12.46
C PHE A 420 -1.93 2.00 11.14
N LEU A 421 -1.90 1.06 10.20
CA LEU A 421 -2.57 1.23 8.91
C LEU A 421 -4.08 1.38 9.05
N THR A 422 -4.71 0.68 10.00
CA THR A 422 -6.16 0.77 10.23
C THR A 422 -6.56 2.16 10.71
N ILE A 423 -5.80 2.74 11.64
CA ILE A 423 -6.06 4.09 12.15
C ILE A 423 -5.80 5.13 11.06
N ARG A 424 -4.70 4.96 10.31
CA ARG A 424 -4.37 5.82 9.17
C ARG A 424 -5.48 5.82 8.13
N GLU A 425 -6.03 4.65 7.76
CA GLU A 425 -7.12 4.56 6.77
C GLU A 425 -8.36 5.32 7.22
N HIS A 426 -8.75 5.22 8.49
CA HIS A 426 -9.87 5.97 9.02
C HIS A 426 -9.58 7.47 9.07
N TYR A 427 -8.36 7.88 9.44
CA TYR A 427 -7.95 9.27 9.37
C TYR A 427 -8.01 9.81 7.93
N GLU A 428 -7.49 9.07 6.95
CA GLU A 428 -7.54 9.45 5.52
C GLU A 428 -8.99 9.58 5.05
N GLN A 429 -9.88 8.67 5.47
CA GLN A 429 -11.31 8.76 5.19
C GLN A 429 -11.97 10.00 5.81
N VAL A 430 -11.64 10.34 7.07
CA VAL A 430 -12.13 11.56 7.74
C VAL A 430 -11.68 12.81 6.97
N CYS A 431 -10.42 12.83 6.52
CA CYS A 431 -9.87 13.94 5.74
C CYS A 431 -10.49 14.06 4.33
N GLU A 432 -10.70 12.93 3.65
CA GLU A 432 -11.31 12.89 2.31
C GLU A 432 -12.77 13.38 2.36
N LEU A 433 -13.55 12.90 3.33
CA LEU A 433 -14.96 13.29 3.48
C LEU A 433 -15.11 14.68 4.09
N GLY A 434 -14.28 15.02 5.07
CA GLY A 434 -14.37 16.25 5.83
C GLY A 434 -13.80 17.48 5.14
N GLY A 435 -12.87 17.28 4.21
CA GLY A 435 -12.07 18.37 3.65
C GLY A 435 -11.13 19.02 4.67
N ASN A 436 -10.55 20.16 4.29
CA ASN A 436 -9.48 20.81 5.04
C ASN A 436 -9.85 21.20 6.49
N GLU A 437 -11.13 21.47 6.76
CA GLU A 437 -11.58 21.84 8.10
C GLU A 437 -11.40 20.69 9.10
N LEU A 438 -11.67 19.45 8.68
CA LEU A 438 -11.53 18.28 9.55
C LEU A 438 -10.09 17.78 9.66
N VAL A 439 -9.21 18.07 8.69
CA VAL A 439 -7.81 17.64 8.73
C VAL A 439 -7.15 18.03 10.05
N ARG A 440 -7.31 19.30 10.47
CA ARG A 440 -6.70 19.79 11.71
C ARG A 440 -7.28 19.13 12.97
N VAL A 441 -8.59 18.93 13.01
CA VAL A 441 -9.29 18.31 14.16
C VAL A 441 -8.96 16.83 14.26
N ALA A 442 -8.95 16.11 13.14
CA ALA A 442 -8.59 14.70 13.07
C ALA A 442 -7.12 14.51 13.46
N PHE A 443 -6.21 15.35 12.94
CA PHE A 443 -4.79 15.27 13.24
C PHE A 443 -4.49 15.45 14.73
N SER A 444 -5.16 16.40 15.41
CA SER A 444 -4.95 16.61 16.84
C SER A 444 -5.43 15.42 17.71
N GLN A 445 -6.35 14.59 17.22
CA GLN A 445 -6.75 13.35 17.91
C GLN A 445 -5.73 12.23 17.74
N ILE A 446 -5.12 12.09 16.56
CA ILE A 446 -4.24 10.96 16.24
C ILE A 446 -2.76 11.21 16.55
N HIS A 447 -2.29 12.47 16.51
CA HIS A 447 -0.86 12.79 16.57
C HIS A 447 -0.21 12.24 17.84
N ASP A 448 -0.76 12.54 19.01
CA ASP A 448 -0.15 12.17 20.28
C ASP A 448 -0.13 10.64 20.50
N PRO A 449 -1.25 9.89 20.33
CA PRO A 449 -1.24 8.43 20.42
C PRO A 449 -0.27 7.77 19.43
N MET A 450 -0.25 8.24 18.18
CA MET A 450 0.64 7.71 17.14
C MET A 450 2.11 7.99 17.42
N CYS A 451 2.42 9.21 17.86
CA CYS A 451 3.78 9.61 18.21
C CYS A 451 4.30 8.80 19.39
N LYS A 452 3.48 8.56 20.43
CA LYS A 452 3.81 7.69 21.56
C LYS A 452 4.06 6.25 21.11
N LEU A 453 3.22 5.69 20.23
CA LEU A 453 3.44 4.36 19.66
C LEU A 453 4.78 4.30 18.92
N ALA A 454 5.05 5.28 18.05
CA ALA A 454 6.29 5.32 17.28
C ALA A 454 7.54 5.45 18.17
N VAL A 455 7.50 6.30 19.19
CA VAL A 455 8.59 6.43 20.19
C VAL A 455 8.77 5.13 20.98
N TRP A 456 7.68 4.49 21.40
CA TRP A 456 7.74 3.22 22.13
C TRP A 456 8.34 2.09 21.27
N LEU A 457 7.94 1.99 20.00
CA LEU A 457 8.52 1.06 19.03
C LEU A 457 10.02 1.34 18.82
N TRP A 458 10.41 2.60 18.78
CA TRP A 458 11.80 3.01 18.60
C TRP A 458 12.68 2.69 19.83
N ASP A 459 12.33 3.24 20.98
CA ASP A 459 13.17 3.24 22.19
C ASP A 459 13.13 1.90 22.94
N GLU A 460 11.94 1.34 23.14
CA GLU A 460 11.78 0.15 23.98
C GLU A 460 11.88 -1.15 23.18
N ARG A 461 11.38 -1.16 21.93
CA ARG A 461 11.35 -2.38 21.10
C ARG A 461 12.47 -2.49 20.08
N GLY A 462 13.13 -1.38 19.73
CA GLY A 462 14.13 -1.36 18.66
C GLY A 462 13.56 -1.55 17.26
N ASP A 463 12.23 -1.43 17.08
CA ASP A 463 11.51 -1.53 15.81
C ASP A 463 11.59 -0.21 15.01
N SER A 464 12.83 0.28 14.85
CA SER A 464 13.18 1.56 14.23
C SER A 464 12.59 1.79 12.84
N SER A 465 12.50 0.75 12.01
CA SER A 465 11.99 0.90 10.63
C SER A 465 10.50 1.23 10.58
N ILE A 466 9.67 0.60 11.41
CA ILE A 466 8.23 0.89 11.49
C ILE A 466 8.02 2.27 12.12
N ALA A 467 8.70 2.55 13.23
CA ALA A 467 8.64 3.84 13.90
C ALA A 467 9.04 4.99 12.95
N ASN A 468 10.10 4.84 12.15
CA ASN A 468 10.51 5.85 11.17
C ASN A 468 9.45 6.09 10.09
N ALA A 469 8.79 5.03 9.59
CA ALA A 469 7.69 5.17 8.65
C ALA A 469 6.52 5.96 9.27
N MET A 470 6.18 5.70 10.54
CA MET A 470 5.16 6.45 11.28
C MET A 470 5.55 7.93 11.46
N PHE A 471 6.78 8.22 11.88
CA PHE A 471 7.25 9.61 12.03
C PHE A 471 7.20 10.38 10.71
N ARG A 472 7.57 9.75 9.58
CA ARG A 472 7.48 10.39 8.27
C ARG A 472 6.05 10.71 7.87
N TRP A 473 5.14 9.76 8.08
CA TRP A 473 3.73 9.95 7.80
C TRP A 473 3.15 11.07 8.69
N LEU A 474 3.38 11.02 10.00
CA LEU A 474 2.97 12.08 10.93
C LEU A 474 3.55 13.45 10.55
N GLY A 475 4.81 13.49 10.10
CA GLY A 475 5.44 14.74 9.66
C GLY A 475 4.80 15.32 8.40
N HIS A 476 4.39 14.47 7.45
CA HIS A 476 3.61 14.91 6.28
C HIS A 476 2.24 15.44 6.70
N GLU A 477 1.52 14.69 7.54
CA GLU A 477 0.17 15.08 7.99
C GLU A 477 0.19 16.34 8.85
N ALA A 478 1.21 16.55 9.68
CA ALA A 478 1.39 17.79 10.44
C ALA A 478 1.48 19.02 9.53
N VAL A 479 2.21 18.90 8.39
CA VAL A 479 2.30 19.98 7.40
C VAL A 479 0.94 20.22 6.74
N MET A 480 0.20 19.17 6.39
CA MET A 480 -1.14 19.29 5.83
C MET A 480 -2.16 19.91 6.81
N ALA A 481 -2.03 19.60 8.10
CA ALA A 481 -2.85 20.17 9.18
C ALA A 481 -2.45 21.60 9.58
N GLY A 482 -1.31 22.11 9.10
CA GLY A 482 -0.77 23.42 9.47
C GLY A 482 -0.18 23.46 10.89
N ASP A 483 0.27 22.33 11.42
CA ASP A 483 0.93 22.22 12.73
C ASP A 483 2.46 22.19 12.55
N GLU A 484 3.08 23.38 12.58
CA GLU A 484 4.52 23.54 12.37
C GLU A 484 5.37 22.91 13.49
N GLU A 485 4.87 22.90 14.73
CA GLU A 485 5.58 22.35 15.89
C GLU A 485 5.65 20.83 15.79
N ALA A 486 4.52 20.18 15.51
CA ALA A 486 4.47 18.74 15.26
C ALA A 486 5.34 18.37 14.06
N ALA A 487 5.27 19.14 12.96
CA ALA A 487 6.09 18.87 11.78
C ALA A 487 7.61 18.94 12.08
N GLU A 488 8.05 19.91 12.89
CA GLU A 488 9.46 20.02 13.31
C GLU A 488 9.88 18.90 14.27
N LEU A 489 9.01 18.53 15.20
CA LEU A 489 9.25 17.37 16.08
C LEU A 489 9.47 16.11 15.25
N GLN A 490 8.60 15.83 14.26
CA GLN A 490 8.74 14.65 13.44
C GLN A 490 9.97 14.69 12.52
N ARG A 491 10.36 15.87 12.02
CA ARG A 491 11.63 16.03 11.28
C ARG A 491 12.83 15.64 12.15
N ARG A 492 12.85 16.06 13.42
CA ARG A 492 13.91 15.67 14.38
C ARG A 492 13.91 14.17 14.64
N ASN A 493 12.75 13.57 14.89
CA ASN A 493 12.62 12.12 15.11
C ASN A 493 13.12 11.31 13.89
N VAL A 494 12.77 11.73 12.66
CA VAL A 494 13.27 11.09 11.43
C VAL A 494 14.78 11.26 11.29
N ALA A 495 15.33 12.42 11.65
CA ALA A 495 16.77 12.68 11.58
C ALA A 495 17.57 11.84 12.61
N CYS A 496 17.01 11.59 13.79
CA CYS A 496 17.62 10.71 14.79
C CYS A 496 17.71 9.24 14.33
N GLY A 497 16.91 8.85 13.33
CA GLY A 497 16.89 7.48 12.82
C GLY A 497 17.80 7.17 11.64
N ARG A 498 18.62 8.14 11.22
CA ARG A 498 19.69 7.96 10.22
C ARG A 498 21.01 7.73 10.91
#